data_AF-A0AAV4FKL1-F1
#
_entry.id   AF-A0AAV4FKL1-F1
#
_cell.length_a   1.000
_cell.length_b   1.000
_cell.length_c   1.000
_cell.angle_alpha   90.00
_cell.angle_beta   90.00
_cell.angle_gamma   90.00
#
_symmetry.space_group_name_H-M   'P 1'
#
loop_
_entity.id
_entity.type
_entity.pdbx_description
1 polymer ?
#
loop_
_entity_poly.entity_id
_entity_poly.type
_entity_poly.pdbx_seq_one_letter_code
_entity_poly.pdbx_strand_id
1 'polypeptide(L)'
;MLQLEAFVCTIYGKAPETSVNKVRYDKIRQSYRGRQSFLSNTDGIDSTQMPPCKAVLHLHIKRANYQTLLWRTSSFQFPDLPDPEEHGWRSTPSGRLEIQWFENEFLPKELQEIL
;
A
#
# COMPACT_ATOMS: atom_id res chain seq x y z
N MET A 1 -8.66 4.63 -10.62
CA MET A 1 -7.88 3.45 -10.17
C MET A 1 -7.17 2.70 -11.29
N LEU A 2 -7.85 2.28 -12.38
CA LEU A 2 -7.22 1.49 -13.44
C LEU A 2 -5.96 2.12 -14.07
N GLN A 3 -6.01 3.40 -14.43
CA GLN A 3 -4.86 4.12 -15.01
C GLN A 3 -3.67 4.21 -14.04
N LEU A 4 -3.96 4.38 -12.75
CA LEU A 4 -2.94 4.42 -11.71
C LEU A 4 -2.29 3.04 -11.53
N GLU A 5 -3.07 1.96 -11.49
CA GLU A 5 -2.53 0.60 -11.39
C GLU A 5 -1.62 0.30 -12.60
N ALA A 6 -2.03 0.67 -13.82
CA ALA A 6 -1.23 0.52 -15.03
C ALA A 6 0.09 1.33 -14.98
N PHE A 7 0.04 2.57 -14.48
CA PHE A 7 1.21 3.40 -14.28
C PHE A 7 2.19 2.75 -13.29
N VAL A 8 1.70 2.26 -12.16
CA VAL A 8 2.51 1.55 -11.18
C VAL A 8 3.09 0.26 -11.79
N CYS A 9 2.30 -0.54 -12.51
CA CYS A 9 2.81 -1.72 -13.20
C CYS A 9 3.94 -1.37 -14.19
N THR A 10 3.86 -0.21 -14.84
CA THR A 10 4.90 0.30 -15.74
C THR A 10 6.17 0.68 -14.98
N ILE A 11 6.07 1.36 -13.82
CA ILE A 11 7.22 1.65 -12.94
C ILE A 11 7.98 0.37 -12.57
N TYR A 12 7.25 -0.72 -12.32
CA TYR A 12 7.84 -2.01 -11.99
C TYR A 12 8.28 -2.84 -13.21
N GLY A 13 8.27 -2.27 -14.43
CA GLY A 13 8.73 -2.91 -15.65
C GLY A 13 7.83 -4.03 -16.16
N LYS A 14 6.51 -3.93 -15.94
CA LYS A 14 5.52 -4.99 -16.23
C LYS A 14 4.41 -4.56 -17.19
N ALA A 15 4.61 -3.49 -17.95
CA ALA A 15 3.70 -3.16 -19.05
C ALA A 15 3.55 -4.37 -20.02
N PRO A 16 2.36 -4.62 -20.58
CA PRO A 16 1.13 -3.82 -20.50
C PRO A 16 0.18 -4.22 -19.35
N GLU A 17 0.66 -4.88 -18.30
CA GLU A 17 -0.19 -5.27 -17.15
C GLU A 17 -0.84 -4.06 -16.48
N THR A 18 -2.09 -4.23 -16.03
CA THR A 18 -2.90 -3.16 -15.42
C THR A 18 -3.34 -3.50 -14.00
N SER A 19 -2.96 -4.65 -13.46
CA SER A 19 -3.28 -5.09 -12.09
C SER A 19 -2.01 -5.21 -11.25
N VAL A 20 -1.87 -4.33 -10.25
CA VAL A 20 -0.71 -4.37 -9.33
C VAL A 20 -0.70 -5.65 -8.49
N ASN A 21 -1.88 -6.18 -8.16
CA ASN A 21 -2.02 -7.46 -7.45
C ASN A 21 -1.51 -8.62 -8.30
N LYS A 22 -1.78 -8.61 -9.61
CA LYS A 22 -1.26 -9.63 -10.53
C LYS A 22 0.26 -9.55 -10.63
N VAL A 23 0.82 -8.35 -10.82
CA VAL A 23 2.29 -8.17 -10.82
C VAL A 23 2.91 -8.65 -9.51
N ARG A 24 2.28 -8.33 -8.38
CA ARG A 24 2.74 -8.76 -7.05
C ARG A 24 2.75 -10.28 -6.94
N TYR A 25 1.65 -10.94 -7.32
CA TYR A 25 1.54 -12.39 -7.34
C TYR A 25 2.61 -13.03 -8.26
N ASP A 26 2.77 -12.52 -9.48
CA ASP A 26 3.71 -13.06 -10.45
C ASP A 26 5.17 -12.92 -9.95
N LYS A 27 5.52 -11.81 -9.30
CA LYS A 27 6.83 -11.62 -8.64
C LYS A 27 7.04 -12.62 -7.51
N ILE A 28 6.09 -12.75 -6.58
CA ILE A 28 6.16 -13.74 -5.49
C ILE A 28 6.34 -15.14 -6.07
N ARG A 29 5.48 -15.52 -7.02
CA ARG A 29 5.55 -16.83 -7.68
C ARG A 29 6.90 -17.06 -8.32
N GLN A 30 7.47 -16.06 -9.00
CA GLN A 30 8.80 -16.16 -9.62
C GLN A 30 9.89 -16.36 -8.57
N SER A 31 9.84 -15.67 -7.44
CA SER A 31 10.81 -15.82 -6.35
C SER A 31 10.82 -17.20 -5.69
N TYR A 32 9.71 -17.95 -5.76
CA TYR A 32 9.61 -19.31 -5.23
C TYR A 32 9.79 -20.43 -6.28
N ARG A 33 9.85 -20.13 -7.58
CA ARG A 33 10.07 -21.15 -8.62
C ARG A 33 11.45 -21.80 -8.47
N GLY A 34 11.49 -23.10 -8.23
CA GLY A 34 12.73 -23.89 -8.14
C GLY A 34 13.37 -23.96 -6.76
N ARG A 35 12.78 -23.33 -5.72
CA ARG A 35 13.24 -23.45 -4.33
C ARG A 35 12.51 -24.61 -3.65
N GLN A 36 13.26 -25.64 -3.24
CA GLN A 36 12.74 -26.77 -2.46
C GLN A 36 12.57 -26.43 -0.98
N SER A 37 13.34 -25.46 -0.46
CA SER A 37 13.25 -25.02 0.93
C SER A 37 12.14 -23.97 1.09
N PHE A 38 11.12 -24.37 1.83
CA PHE A 38 10.13 -23.45 2.39
C PHE A 38 10.86 -22.62 3.46
N LEU A 39 11.15 -21.35 3.20
CA LEU A 39 11.49 -20.35 4.22
C LEU A 39 12.89 -20.47 4.87
N SER A 40 13.98 -20.33 4.10
CA SER A 40 15.25 -19.91 4.72
C SER A 40 15.23 -18.39 4.96
N ASN A 41 15.61 -17.94 6.17
CA ASN A 41 15.65 -16.52 6.53
C ASN A 41 16.65 -15.69 5.69
N THR A 42 17.50 -16.35 4.91
CA THR A 42 18.50 -15.75 4.03
C THR A 42 18.04 -15.62 2.57
N ASP A 43 16.92 -16.23 2.19
CA ASP A 43 16.37 -16.25 0.83
C ASP A 43 15.23 -15.24 0.60
N GLY A 44 15.05 -14.30 1.52
CA GLY A 44 13.91 -13.38 1.57
C GLY A 44 13.62 -12.68 0.25
N ILE A 45 12.35 -12.61 -0.11
CA ILE A 45 11.89 -11.71 -1.17
C ILE A 45 12.19 -10.29 -0.68
N ASP A 46 13.03 -9.56 -1.42
CA ASP A 46 13.23 -8.13 -1.17
C ASP A 46 11.89 -7.42 -1.38
N SER A 47 11.26 -7.06 -0.25
CA SER A 47 9.95 -6.43 -0.21
C SER A 47 9.97 -5.05 -0.87
N THR A 48 11.13 -4.40 -0.97
CA THR A 48 11.29 -3.10 -1.65
C THR A 48 11.11 -3.21 -3.16
N GLN A 49 11.36 -4.40 -3.74
CA GLN A 49 11.20 -4.68 -5.18
C GLN A 49 9.77 -5.07 -5.56
N MET A 50 8.86 -5.13 -4.59
CA MET A 50 7.48 -5.55 -4.79
C MET A 50 6.58 -4.32 -5.02
N PRO A 51 5.66 -4.37 -6.00
CA PRO A 51 4.64 -3.34 -6.11
C PRO A 51 3.73 -3.35 -4.88
N PRO A 52 3.14 -2.19 -4.50
CA PRO A 52 2.11 -2.17 -3.47
C PRO A 52 0.94 -3.07 -3.90
N CYS A 53 0.23 -3.66 -2.93
CA CYS A 53 -1.06 -4.26 -3.25
C CYS A 53 -2.08 -3.15 -3.54
N LYS A 54 -3.17 -3.51 -4.22
CA LYS A 54 -4.20 -2.56 -4.65
C LYS A 54 -4.79 -1.75 -3.48
N ALA A 55 -5.05 -2.40 -2.35
CA ALA A 55 -5.61 -1.73 -1.17
C ALA A 55 -4.66 -0.68 -0.59
N VAL A 56 -3.37 -1.04 -0.44
CA VAL A 56 -2.34 -0.11 0.05
C VAL A 56 -2.10 1.02 -0.94
N LEU A 57 -2.11 0.74 -2.25
CA LEU A 57 -1.99 1.76 -3.30
C LEU A 57 -3.13 2.78 -3.22
N HIS A 58 -4.37 2.32 -3.00
CA HIS A 58 -5.53 3.19 -2.86
C HIS A 58 -5.39 4.15 -1.68
N LEU A 59 -5.06 3.62 -0.50
CA LEU A 59 -4.83 4.43 0.71
C LEU A 59 -3.65 5.40 0.54
N HIS A 60 -2.58 4.98 -0.15
CA HIS A 60 -1.43 5.84 -0.42
C HIS A 60 -1.82 7.05 -1.29
N ILE A 61 -2.61 6.86 -2.34
CA ILE A 61 -3.06 7.97 -3.18
C ILE A 61 -4.02 8.89 -2.44
N LYS A 62 -4.94 8.35 -1.64
CA LYS A 62 -5.79 9.16 -0.77
C LYS A 62 -4.95 10.09 0.12
N ARG A 63 -3.91 9.56 0.77
CA ARG A 63 -3.00 10.35 1.60
C ARG A 63 -2.24 11.40 0.81
N ALA A 64 -1.66 11.02 -0.33
CA ALA A 64 -0.90 11.95 -1.17
C ALA A 64 -1.77 13.12 -1.67
N ASN A 65 -3.01 12.85 -2.04
CA ASN A 65 -3.98 13.87 -2.44
C ASN A 65 -4.32 14.80 -1.26
N TYR A 66 -4.54 14.25 -0.07
CA TYR A 66 -4.82 15.06 1.12
C TYR A 66 -3.64 15.93 1.54
N GLN A 67 -2.43 15.38 1.53
CA GLN A 67 -1.22 16.16 1.78
C GLN A 67 -1.07 17.29 0.75
N THR A 68 -1.33 17.02 -0.53
CA THR A 68 -1.31 18.05 -1.57
C THR A 68 -2.35 19.14 -1.33
N LEU A 69 -3.55 18.78 -0.85
CA LEU A 69 -4.57 19.75 -0.46
C LEU A 69 -4.07 20.66 0.67
N LEU A 70 -3.50 20.08 1.74
CA LEU A 70 -2.93 20.85 2.86
C LEU A 70 -1.90 21.87 2.38
N TRP A 71 -0.97 21.44 1.51
CA TRP A 71 0.04 22.34 0.95
C TRP A 71 -0.60 23.45 0.11
N ARG A 72 -1.58 23.10 -0.73
CA ARG A 72 -2.29 24.06 -1.58
C ARG A 72 -3.07 25.10 -0.77
N THR A 73 -3.57 24.74 0.41
CA THR A 73 -4.37 25.62 1.27
C THR A 73 -3.55 26.27 2.39
N SER A 74 -2.23 26.09 2.40
CA SER A 74 -1.34 26.57 3.48
C SER A 74 -1.31 28.10 3.65
N SER A 75 -1.77 28.86 2.66
CA SER A 75 -1.88 30.32 2.72
C SER A 75 -3.15 30.82 3.40
N PHE A 76 -4.15 29.98 3.60
CA PHE A 76 -5.37 30.35 4.31
C PHE A 76 -5.16 30.17 5.81
N GLN A 77 -5.57 31.15 6.61
CA GLN A 77 -5.43 31.10 8.07
C GLN A 77 -6.30 30.00 8.70
N PHE A 78 -7.48 29.76 8.15
CA PHE A 78 -8.43 28.74 8.59
C PHE A 78 -8.99 28.01 7.36
N PRO A 79 -8.20 27.10 6.75
CA PRO A 79 -8.68 26.32 5.62
C PRO A 79 -9.76 25.35 6.09
N ASP A 80 -10.84 25.24 5.32
CA ASP A 80 -11.82 24.18 5.50
C ASP A 80 -11.23 22.88 4.94
N LEU A 81 -10.92 21.93 5.83
CA LEU A 81 -10.23 20.70 5.50
C LEU A 81 -11.16 19.51 5.72
N PRO A 82 -11.22 18.55 4.76
CA PRO A 82 -11.97 17.33 4.95
C PRO A 82 -11.35 16.46 6.04
N ASP A 83 -12.13 15.52 6.57
CA ASP A 83 -11.66 14.61 7.63
C ASP A 83 -10.46 13.77 7.12
N PRO A 84 -9.29 13.83 7.79
CA PRO A 84 -8.13 13.03 7.41
C PRO A 84 -8.42 11.51 7.40
N GLU A 85 -9.37 11.01 8.18
CA GLU A 85 -9.69 9.58 8.24
C GLU A 85 -10.28 9.04 6.93
N GLU A 86 -11.00 9.87 6.17
CA GLU A 86 -11.49 9.49 4.84
C GLU A 86 -10.36 9.42 3.79
N HIS A 87 -9.20 9.98 4.15
CA HIS A 87 -8.03 10.16 3.30
C HIS A 87 -6.83 9.26 3.66
N GLY A 88 -7.09 8.14 4.33
CA GLY A 88 -6.08 7.10 4.59
C GLY A 88 -5.18 7.40 5.78
N TRP A 89 -5.66 8.24 6.70
CA TRP A 89 -5.12 8.43 8.04
C TRP A 89 -6.06 7.78 9.07
N ARG A 90 -5.59 7.64 10.30
CA ARG A 90 -6.42 7.24 11.44
C ARG A 90 -6.03 8.03 12.67
N SER A 91 -6.99 8.36 13.52
CA SER A 91 -6.71 8.96 14.83
C SER A 91 -6.33 7.90 15.84
N THR A 92 -5.28 8.16 16.62
CA THR A 92 -4.95 7.37 17.79
C THR A 92 -5.80 7.81 18.98
N PRO A 93 -5.96 6.97 20.03
CA PRO A 93 -6.59 7.40 21.28
C PRO A 93 -5.92 8.62 21.94
N SER A 94 -4.65 8.89 21.60
CA SER A 94 -3.90 10.07 22.05
C SER A 94 -4.12 11.32 21.18
N GLY A 95 -5.03 11.27 20.21
CA GLY A 95 -5.36 12.38 19.31
C GLY A 95 -4.30 12.66 18.24
N ARG A 96 -3.38 11.71 17.98
CA ARG A 96 -2.37 11.83 16.91
C ARG A 96 -2.90 11.20 15.63
N LEU A 97 -2.47 11.71 14.48
CA LEU A 97 -2.73 11.06 13.20
C LEU A 97 -1.62 10.07 12.88
N GLU A 98 -2.01 8.86 12.50
CA GLU A 98 -1.13 7.81 12.00
C GLU A 98 -1.55 7.39 10.60
N ILE A 99 -0.60 6.83 9.85
CA ILE A 99 -0.87 6.24 8.54
C ILE A 99 -1.80 5.04 8.73
N GLN A 100 -2.93 5.04 8.03
CA GLN A 100 -3.73 3.84 7.87
C GLN A 100 -3.07 2.96 6.79
N TRP A 101 -2.42 1.88 7.22
CA TRP A 101 -1.75 0.96 6.30
C TRP A 101 -2.71 0.00 5.60
N PHE A 102 -3.74 -0.46 6.32
CA PHE A 102 -4.74 -1.40 5.83
C PHE A 102 -6.13 -1.01 6.35
N GLU A 103 -7.16 -1.23 5.54
CA GLU A 103 -8.57 -1.06 5.95
C GLU A 103 -9.08 -2.26 6.75
N ASN A 104 -8.56 -3.46 6.45
CA ASN A 104 -8.96 -4.73 7.06
C ASN A 104 -7.81 -5.34 7.87
N GLU A 105 -8.12 -6.39 8.62
CA GLU A 105 -7.12 -7.21 9.31
C GLU A 105 -6.06 -7.70 8.30
N PHE A 106 -4.79 -7.39 8.57
CA PHE A 106 -3.67 -7.79 7.73
C PHE A 106 -3.51 -9.32 7.70
N LEU A 107 -3.86 -9.98 8.79
CA LEU A 107 -3.78 -11.41 8.96
C LEU A 107 -5.11 -11.93 9.49
N PRO A 108 -5.74 -12.94 8.86
CA PRO A 108 -6.91 -13.62 9.41
C PRO A 108 -6.66 -14.04 10.86
N LYS A 109 -7.66 -13.92 11.74
CA LYS A 109 -7.52 -14.20 13.17
C LYS A 109 -7.03 -15.62 13.43
N GLU A 110 -7.48 -16.56 12.60
CA GLU A 110 -7.12 -17.97 12.66
C GLU A 110 -5.61 -18.20 12.44
N LEU A 111 -4.94 -17.28 11.74
CA LEU A 111 -3.50 -17.32 11.49
C LEU A 111 -2.70 -16.47 12.48
N GLN A 112 -3.34 -15.59 13.26
CA GLN A 112 -2.67 -14.81 14.31
C GLN A 112 -2.26 -15.70 15.49
N GLU A 113 -3.00 -16.77 15.75
CA GLU A 113 -2.72 -17.70 16.87
C GLU A 113 -1.54 -18.67 16.60
N ILE A 114 -1.09 -18.76 15.34
CA ILE A 114 -0.08 -19.74 14.90
C ILE A 114 1.33 -19.09 14.75
N LEU A 115 1.42 -17.77 14.86
CA LEU A 115 2.68 -17.00 14.79
C LEU A 115 3.17 -16.59 16.18
#